data_AF-A0A835WC88-F1
#
_entry.id   AF-A0A835WC88-F1
#
_cell.length_a   1.000
_cell.length_b   1.000
_cell.length_c   1.000
_cell.angle_alpha   90.00
_cell.angle_beta   90.00
_cell.angle_gamma   90.00
#
_symmetry.space_group_name_H-M   'P 1'
#
loop_
_entity.id
_entity.type
_entity.pdbx_description
1 polymer ?
#
loop_
_entity_poly.entity_id
_entity_poly.type
_entity_poly.pdbx_seq_one_letter_code
_entity_poly.pdbx_strand_id
1 'polypeptide(L)'
;MYAIRTRSGTVYMKLKKNYGDLTALEEEGLDAAEKQWKKERAGGNYGAGTKEIQARNYVQRKENERKRREMFDDALARFKENDIQGALVEFENIIAMEPRNYVGDNFSRSTPIYKVTQYNIACCYSMLDQVEEAIKSLDAAMLSGFDNYDQIRRDKNLSKARASPKFQAVLDKYDEPVVNWNAVKATFGAFGNMFNKEK
;
A
#
# COMPACT_ATOMS: atom_id res chain seq x y z
N MET A 1 -32.61 14.62 -6.16
CA MET A 1 -31.35 13.86 -6.24
C MET A 1 -30.23 14.88 -6.35
N TYR A 2 -29.43 15.06 -5.31
CA TYR A 2 -28.40 16.11 -5.27
C TYR A 2 -27.01 15.47 -5.28
N ALA A 3 -26.16 15.91 -6.21
CA ALA A 3 -24.73 15.61 -6.20
C ALA A 3 -24.02 16.79 -5.53
N ILE A 4 -23.53 16.59 -4.32
CA ILE A 4 -22.73 17.60 -3.64
C ILE A 4 -21.30 17.46 -4.16
N ARG A 5 -20.83 18.50 -4.87
CA ARG A 5 -19.48 18.59 -5.42
C ARG A 5 -18.50 18.84 -4.28
N THR A 6 -17.87 17.78 -3.75
CA THR A 6 -16.89 17.90 -2.66
C THR A 6 -15.48 18.26 -3.14
N ARG A 7 -15.19 18.26 -4.46
CA ARG A 7 -13.96 18.78 -5.09
C ARG A 7 -14.14 19.05 -6.60
N SER A 8 -13.21 19.78 -7.22
CA SER A 8 -13.23 20.14 -8.64
C SER A 8 -12.98 18.92 -9.55
N GLY A 9 -14.01 18.49 -10.28
CA GLY A 9 -13.92 17.48 -11.35
C GLY A 9 -15.30 17.20 -11.97
N THR A 10 -15.33 16.60 -13.16
CA THR A 10 -16.57 16.20 -13.85
C THR A 10 -17.16 14.96 -13.17
N VAL A 11 -18.36 15.08 -12.61
CA VAL A 11 -19.07 13.98 -11.95
C VAL A 11 -19.93 13.25 -12.97
N TYR A 12 -19.66 11.97 -13.18
CA TYR A 12 -20.47 11.10 -14.04
C TYR A 12 -21.46 10.30 -13.19
N MET A 13 -22.76 10.47 -13.43
CA MET A 13 -23.81 9.72 -12.75
C MET A 13 -24.41 8.70 -13.72
N LYS A 14 -24.47 7.43 -13.31
CA LYS A 14 -25.12 6.35 -14.08
C LYS A 14 -26.31 5.82 -13.31
N LEU A 15 -27.51 6.06 -13.82
CA LEU A 15 -28.75 5.46 -13.31
C LEU A 15 -28.76 3.98 -13.69
N LYS A 16 -28.90 3.10 -12.69
CA LYS A 16 -29.12 1.67 -12.89
C LYS A 16 -30.62 1.37 -12.76
N LYS A 17 -31.15 0.50 -13.63
CA LYS A 17 -32.47 -0.11 -13.43
C LYS A 17 -32.33 -1.17 -12.35
N ASN A 18 -32.90 -0.92 -11.17
CA ASN A 18 -32.85 -1.85 -10.04
C ASN A 18 -34.04 -2.84 -10.02
N TYR A 19 -34.81 -2.99 -11.12
CA TYR A 19 -35.90 -3.98 -11.24
C TYR A 19 -36.90 -4.04 -10.06
N GLY A 20 -37.12 -2.93 -9.35
CA GLY A 20 -38.01 -2.90 -8.19
C GLY A 20 -37.39 -3.39 -6.89
N ASP A 21 -36.07 -3.61 -6.84
CA ASP A 21 -35.33 -3.88 -5.60
C ASP A 21 -35.28 -2.61 -4.73
N LEU A 22 -36.06 -2.64 -3.65
CA LEU A 22 -36.21 -1.58 -2.66
C LEU A 22 -35.34 -1.81 -1.41
N THR A 23 -34.52 -2.85 -1.36
CA THR A 23 -33.71 -3.19 -0.17
C THR A 23 -32.81 -2.05 0.30
N ALA A 24 -32.30 -1.22 -0.63
CA ALA A 24 -31.52 -0.02 -0.29
C ALA A 24 -32.34 1.10 0.39
N LEU A 25 -33.66 1.06 0.26
CA LEU A 25 -34.63 2.00 0.84
C LEU A 25 -35.28 1.44 2.11
N GLU A 26 -35.25 0.14 2.31
CA GLU A 26 -35.74 -0.53 3.51
C GLU A 26 -34.87 -0.16 4.72
N GLU A 27 -35.51 0.14 5.85
CA GLU A 27 -34.84 0.44 7.13
C GLU A 27 -34.83 -0.77 8.08
N GLU A 28 -35.24 -1.94 7.58
CA GLU A 28 -35.24 -3.19 8.33
C GLU A 28 -33.79 -3.66 8.55
N GLY A 29 -33.40 -3.80 9.82
CA GLY A 29 -32.05 -4.23 10.23
C GLY A 29 -31.10 -3.12 10.68
N LEU A 30 -31.51 -1.85 10.63
CA LEU A 30 -30.72 -0.73 11.16
C LEU A 30 -31.00 -0.51 12.65
N ASP A 31 -29.94 -0.37 13.46
CA ASP A 31 -30.06 0.02 14.86
C ASP A 31 -30.62 1.45 15.01
N ALA A 32 -31.21 1.78 16.15
CA ALA A 32 -31.76 3.11 16.45
C ALA A 32 -30.72 4.23 16.21
N ALA A 33 -29.45 3.97 16.53
CA ALA A 33 -28.35 4.88 16.24
C ALA A 33 -28.15 5.09 14.72
N GLU A 34 -28.20 4.02 13.93
CA GLU A 34 -28.03 4.08 12.47
C GLU A 34 -29.21 4.78 11.77
N LYS A 35 -30.44 4.57 12.26
CA LYS A 35 -31.64 5.27 11.77
C LYS A 35 -31.57 6.77 12.05
N GLN A 36 -31.15 7.15 13.26
CA GLN A 36 -30.95 8.56 13.63
C GLN A 36 -29.87 9.21 12.74
N TRP A 37 -28.78 8.51 12.46
CA TRP A 37 -27.73 9.01 11.57
C TRP A 37 -28.16 9.11 10.11
N LYS A 38 -28.92 8.15 9.59
CA LYS A 38 -29.45 8.21 8.21
C LYS A 38 -30.38 9.42 8.06
N LYS A 39 -31.20 9.71 9.07
CA LYS A 39 -32.09 10.88 9.14
C LYS A 39 -31.32 12.20 9.24
N GLU A 40 -30.28 12.28 10.07
CA GLU A 40 -29.40 13.47 10.17
C GLU A 40 -28.64 13.74 8.86
N ARG A 41 -28.09 12.70 8.22
CA ARG A 41 -27.41 12.82 6.92
C ARG A 41 -28.36 13.22 5.79
N ALA A 42 -29.58 12.69 5.78
CA ALA A 42 -30.59 13.02 4.76
C ALA A 42 -31.12 14.45 4.91
N GLY A 43 -31.14 15.00 6.13
CA GLY A 43 -31.61 16.36 6.42
C GLY A 43 -30.65 17.47 6.03
N GLY A 44 -29.44 17.17 5.56
CA GLY A 44 -28.42 18.18 5.20
C GLY A 44 -27.88 18.99 6.37
N ASN A 45 -28.34 18.72 7.59
CA ASN A 45 -27.91 19.37 8.81
C ASN A 45 -26.88 18.46 9.51
N TYR A 46 -25.60 18.83 9.46
CA TYR A 46 -24.54 18.18 10.21
C TYR A 46 -24.72 18.47 11.71
N GLY A 47 -25.63 17.73 12.35
CA GLY A 47 -25.92 17.83 13.78
C GLY A 47 -24.70 17.53 14.66
N ALA A 48 -24.80 17.88 15.94
CA ALA A 48 -23.73 17.71 16.93
C ALA A 48 -23.16 16.28 16.95
N GLY A 49 -24.02 15.25 16.84
CA GLY A 49 -23.60 13.84 16.83
C GLY A 49 -22.71 13.46 15.64
N THR A 50 -22.99 13.97 14.44
CA THR A 50 -22.12 13.70 13.27
C THR A 50 -20.74 14.34 13.39
N LYS A 51 -20.64 15.54 13.99
CA LYS A 51 -19.37 16.22 14.25
C LYS A 51 -18.56 15.51 15.33
N GLU A 52 -19.21 15.04 16.38
CA GLU A 52 -18.59 14.28 17.46
C GLU A 52 -18.01 12.95 16.95
N ILE A 53 -18.74 12.21 16.12
CA ILE A 53 -18.25 10.98 15.50
C ILE A 53 -17.06 11.24 14.58
N GLN A 54 -17.10 12.32 13.79
CA GLN A 54 -15.97 12.71 12.94
C GLN A 54 -14.73 13.05 13.79
N ALA A 55 -14.91 13.80 14.88
CA ALA A 55 -13.84 14.12 15.81
C ALA A 55 -13.26 12.85 16.46
N ARG A 56 -14.11 11.94 16.95
CA ARG A 56 -13.69 10.66 17.53
C ARG A 56 -12.94 9.79 16.52
N ASN A 57 -13.46 9.66 15.30
CA ASN A 57 -12.81 8.89 14.24
C ASN A 57 -11.47 9.52 13.82
N TYR A 58 -11.39 10.85 13.79
CA TYR A 58 -10.15 11.57 13.54
C TYR A 58 -9.11 11.30 14.64
N VAL A 59 -9.51 11.41 15.91
CA VAL A 59 -8.66 11.12 17.08
C VAL A 59 -8.18 9.67 17.04
N GLN A 60 -9.09 8.70 16.87
CA GLN A 60 -8.75 7.28 16.76
C GLN A 60 -7.76 7.00 15.62
N ARG A 61 -7.95 7.64 14.47
CA ARG A 61 -7.03 7.51 13.33
C ARG A 61 -5.64 8.03 13.68
N LYS A 62 -5.56 9.16 14.39
CA LYS A 62 -4.29 9.77 14.83
C LYS A 62 -3.60 8.94 15.91
N GLU A 63 -4.34 8.36 16.83
CA GLU A 63 -3.79 7.42 17.81
C GLU A 63 -3.24 6.16 17.16
N ASN A 64 -3.98 5.57 16.21
CA ASN A 64 -3.50 4.40 15.47
C ASN A 64 -2.26 4.71 14.63
N GLU A 65 -2.20 5.91 14.04
CA GLU A 65 -1.01 6.40 13.34
C GLU A 65 0.19 6.53 14.28
N ARG A 66 -0.02 7.04 15.51
CA ARG A 66 1.03 7.12 16.54
C ARG A 66 1.51 5.73 16.97
N LYS A 67 0.59 4.83 17.29
CA LYS A 67 0.90 3.44 17.70
C LYS A 67 1.74 2.70 16.65
N ARG A 68 1.39 2.83 15.37
CA ARG A 68 2.20 2.23 14.28
C ARG A 68 3.63 2.77 14.24
N ARG A 69 3.84 4.05 14.55
CA ARG A 69 5.19 4.64 14.62
C ARG A 69 5.97 4.12 15.82
N GLU A 70 5.36 4.12 17.00
CA GLU A 70 5.97 3.59 18.23
C GLU A 70 6.41 2.13 18.03
N MET A 71 5.51 1.27 17.52
CA MET A 71 5.83 -0.13 17.20
C MET A 71 6.93 -0.27 16.15
N PHE A 72 6.98 0.64 15.17
CA PHE A 72 8.01 0.61 14.14
C PHE A 72 9.40 0.95 14.70
N ASP A 73 9.47 1.92 15.61
CA ASP A 73 10.72 2.27 16.30
C ASP A 73 11.20 1.10 17.17
N ASP A 74 10.29 0.41 17.88
CA ASP A 74 10.60 -0.80 18.66
C ASP A 74 11.10 -1.95 17.77
N ALA A 75 10.44 -2.18 16.63
CA ALA A 75 10.85 -3.19 15.66
C ALA A 75 12.24 -2.89 15.07
N LEU A 76 12.54 -1.62 14.80
CA LEU A 76 13.87 -1.19 14.38
C LEU A 76 14.93 -1.36 15.47
N ALA A 77 14.59 -1.16 16.74
CA ALA A 77 15.49 -1.41 17.85
C ALA A 77 15.88 -2.89 17.92
N ARG A 78 14.88 -3.80 17.88
CA ARG A 78 15.12 -5.25 17.83
C ARG A 78 15.96 -5.67 16.63
N PHE A 79 15.67 -5.11 15.46
CA PHE A 79 16.42 -5.39 14.25
C PHE A 79 17.90 -5.01 14.39
N LYS A 80 18.20 -3.88 15.04
CA LYS A 80 19.58 -3.43 15.31
C LYS A 80 20.29 -4.30 16.37
N GLU A 81 19.54 -4.86 17.30
CA GLU A 81 20.03 -5.84 18.29
C GLU A 81 20.27 -7.23 17.69
N ASN A 82 20.03 -7.40 16.39
CA ASN A 82 20.15 -8.66 15.66
C ASN A 82 19.11 -9.71 16.06
N ASP A 83 18.03 -9.31 16.77
CA ASP A 83 16.85 -10.14 16.99
C ASP A 83 15.93 -10.07 15.76
N ILE A 84 16.32 -10.77 14.70
CA ILE A 84 15.62 -10.73 13.41
C ILE A 84 14.22 -11.33 13.50
N GLN A 85 14.05 -12.39 14.29
CA GLN A 85 12.74 -13.04 14.46
C GLN A 85 11.79 -12.16 15.25
N GLY A 86 12.24 -11.57 16.36
CA GLY A 86 11.43 -10.65 17.15
C GLY A 86 11.10 -9.36 16.39
N ALA A 87 12.02 -8.85 15.55
CA ALA A 87 11.76 -7.72 14.68
C ALA A 87 10.72 -8.05 13.58
N LEU A 88 10.83 -9.23 12.96
CA LEU A 88 9.89 -9.68 11.93
C LEU A 88 8.46 -9.72 12.47
N VAL A 89 8.25 -10.31 13.65
CA VAL A 89 6.92 -10.39 14.29
C VAL A 89 6.33 -9.00 14.49
N GLU A 90 7.11 -8.03 14.98
CA GLU A 90 6.57 -6.68 15.18
C GLU A 90 6.30 -5.94 13.88
N PHE A 91 7.13 -6.12 12.86
CA PHE A 91 6.83 -5.55 11.55
C PHE A 91 5.53 -6.14 10.97
N GLU A 92 5.27 -7.44 11.12
CA GLU A 92 4.01 -8.05 10.69
C GLU A 92 2.80 -7.51 11.47
N ASN A 93 2.94 -7.30 12.78
CA ASN A 93 1.91 -6.65 13.59
C ASN A 93 1.59 -5.24 13.09
N ILE A 94 2.59 -4.46 12.65
CA ILE A 94 2.38 -3.13 12.06
C ILE A 94 1.59 -3.22 10.75
N ILE A 95 1.90 -4.20 9.89
CA ILE A 95 1.16 -4.44 8.64
C ILE A 95 -0.28 -4.88 8.94
N ALA A 96 -0.51 -5.66 9.98
CA ALA A 96 -1.85 -6.04 10.42
C ALA A 96 -2.67 -4.84 10.92
N MET A 97 -2.01 -3.78 11.40
CA MET A 97 -2.65 -2.50 11.78
C MET A 97 -2.95 -1.57 10.60
N GLU A 98 -2.70 -1.99 9.37
CA GLU A 98 -3.00 -1.21 8.18
C GLU A 98 -4.53 -1.04 8.02
N PRO A 99 -5.06 0.19 7.96
CA PRO A 99 -6.48 0.41 7.86
C PRO A 99 -7.03 -0.05 6.50
N ARG A 100 -8.16 -0.77 6.53
CA ARG A 100 -8.86 -1.16 5.29
C ARG A 100 -9.28 0.08 4.52
N ASN A 101 -9.01 0.09 3.20
CA ASN A 101 -9.34 1.21 2.30
C ASN A 101 -8.68 2.55 2.69
N TYR A 102 -7.43 2.52 3.16
CA TYR A 102 -6.66 3.74 3.36
C TYR A 102 -6.60 4.56 2.07
N VAL A 103 -6.78 5.88 2.19
CA VAL A 103 -6.51 6.85 1.12
C VAL A 103 -5.80 8.05 1.76
N GLY A 104 -4.53 8.23 1.43
CA GLY A 104 -3.74 9.39 1.84
C GLY A 104 -4.06 10.62 1.00
N ASP A 105 -3.57 11.79 1.43
CA ASP A 105 -3.77 13.06 0.72
C ASP A 105 -3.16 13.07 -0.69
N ASN A 106 -2.14 12.22 -0.90
CA ASN A 106 -1.47 11.97 -2.17
C ASN A 106 -2.08 10.79 -2.97
N PHE A 107 -3.31 10.38 -2.66
CA PHE A 107 -3.99 9.22 -3.24
C PHE A 107 -3.32 7.86 -2.96
N SER A 108 -2.33 7.79 -2.05
CA SER A 108 -1.74 6.53 -1.62
C SER A 108 -2.80 5.62 -1.02
N ARG A 109 -2.78 4.34 -1.40
CA ARG A 109 -3.70 3.31 -0.88
C ARG A 109 -3.17 2.57 0.35
N SER A 110 -1.99 2.96 0.83
CA SER A 110 -1.35 2.44 2.02
C SER A 110 -0.78 3.58 2.87
N THR A 111 -0.66 3.35 4.17
CA THR A 111 -0.07 4.32 5.09
C THR A 111 1.40 4.59 4.72
N PRO A 112 1.94 5.78 5.05
CA PRO A 112 3.32 6.11 4.70
C PRO A 112 4.37 5.12 5.23
N ILE A 113 4.09 4.50 6.38
CA ILE A 113 5.00 3.55 7.02
C ILE A 113 4.95 2.16 6.37
N TYR A 114 3.81 1.78 5.78
CA TYR A 114 3.56 0.46 5.20
C TYR A 114 4.67 0.01 4.25
N LYS A 115 5.06 0.87 3.30
CA LYS A 115 6.06 0.54 2.29
C LYS A 115 7.46 0.29 2.88
N VAL A 116 7.82 1.05 3.92
CA VAL A 116 9.10 0.91 4.62
C VAL A 116 9.08 -0.33 5.52
N THR A 117 7.95 -0.60 6.18
CA THR A 117 7.74 -1.83 6.95
C THR A 117 7.85 -3.07 6.07
N GLN A 118 7.19 -3.11 4.91
CA GLN A 118 7.30 -4.24 3.96
C GLN A 118 8.74 -4.46 3.47
N TYR A 119 9.48 -3.36 3.21
CA TYR A 119 10.90 -3.45 2.87
C TYR A 119 11.72 -4.09 4.00
N ASN A 120 11.50 -3.67 5.25
CA ASN A 120 12.20 -4.26 6.40
C ASN A 120 11.80 -5.72 6.64
N ILE A 121 10.55 -6.09 6.42
CA ILE A 121 10.08 -7.48 6.43
C ILE A 121 10.83 -8.30 5.37
N ALA A 122 11.00 -7.76 4.15
CA ALA A 122 11.78 -8.41 3.10
C ALA A 122 13.24 -8.64 3.53
N CYS A 123 13.85 -7.66 4.20
CA CYS A 123 15.19 -7.80 4.79
C CYS A 123 15.23 -8.92 5.84
N CYS A 124 14.28 -8.94 6.79
CA CYS A 124 14.20 -9.98 7.81
C CYS A 124 14.07 -11.38 7.20
N TYR A 125 13.11 -11.56 6.27
CA TYR A 125 12.89 -12.83 5.58
C TYR A 125 14.12 -13.28 4.80
N SER A 126 14.79 -12.36 4.11
CA SER A 126 16.03 -12.65 3.42
C SER A 126 17.11 -13.11 4.39
N MET A 127 17.31 -12.43 5.53
CA MET A 127 18.28 -12.82 6.54
C MET A 127 18.00 -14.23 7.12
N LEU A 128 16.73 -14.60 7.24
CA LEU A 128 16.24 -15.90 7.71
C LEU A 128 16.25 -17.02 6.64
N ASP A 129 16.84 -16.80 5.46
CA ASP A 129 16.82 -17.73 4.32
C ASP A 129 15.42 -18.03 3.74
N GLN A 130 14.41 -17.24 4.10
CA GLN A 130 13.05 -17.35 3.57
C GLN A 130 12.91 -16.50 2.30
N VAL A 131 13.56 -16.95 1.24
CA VAL A 131 13.75 -16.20 0.00
C VAL A 131 12.42 -15.89 -0.71
N GLU A 132 11.45 -16.80 -0.71
CA GLU A 132 10.18 -16.57 -1.42
C GLU A 132 9.33 -15.50 -0.72
N GLU A 133 9.29 -15.53 0.61
CA GLU A 133 8.61 -14.58 1.49
C GLU A 133 9.27 -13.20 1.40
N ALA A 134 10.61 -13.17 1.33
CA ALA A 134 11.37 -11.94 1.13
C ALA A 134 10.97 -11.25 -0.18
N ILE A 135 10.87 -12.01 -1.28
CA ILE A 135 10.52 -11.47 -2.60
C ILE A 135 9.06 -11.01 -2.65
N LYS A 136 8.13 -11.74 -2.02
CA LYS A 136 6.72 -11.31 -1.91
C LYS A 136 6.60 -9.99 -1.14
N SER A 137 7.31 -9.86 -0.03
CA SER A 137 7.29 -8.65 0.79
C SER A 137 7.94 -7.48 0.07
N LEU A 138 9.02 -7.73 -0.68
CA LEU A 138 9.66 -6.73 -1.52
C LEU A 138 8.73 -6.23 -2.64
N ASP A 139 8.02 -7.13 -3.34
CA ASP A 139 7.02 -6.76 -4.35
C ASP A 139 5.92 -5.88 -3.73
N ALA A 140 5.46 -6.20 -2.52
CA ALA A 140 4.48 -5.38 -1.78
C ALA A 140 5.02 -3.99 -1.40
N ALA A 141 6.29 -3.89 -1.00
CA ALA A 141 6.96 -2.62 -0.72
C ALA A 141 7.01 -1.74 -1.98
N MET A 142 7.43 -2.31 -3.10
CA MET A 142 7.55 -1.60 -4.38
C MET A 142 6.17 -1.20 -4.92
N LEU A 143 5.17 -2.09 -4.84
CA LEU A 143 3.79 -1.81 -5.24
C LEU A 143 3.17 -0.66 -4.44
N SER A 144 3.58 -0.49 -3.17
CA SER A 144 3.15 0.61 -2.30
C SER A 144 3.97 1.89 -2.46
N GLY A 145 4.84 1.96 -3.48
CA GLY A 145 5.60 3.14 -3.85
C GLY A 145 6.91 3.30 -3.08
N PHE A 146 7.56 2.20 -2.69
CA PHE A 146 8.97 2.21 -2.28
C PHE A 146 9.85 2.40 -3.52
N ASP A 147 10.61 3.49 -3.55
CA ASP A 147 11.30 4.03 -4.72
C ASP A 147 12.83 4.04 -4.58
N ASN A 148 13.37 3.57 -3.45
CA ASN A 148 14.82 3.50 -3.25
C ASN A 148 15.42 2.22 -3.87
N TYR A 149 15.38 2.13 -5.20
CA TYR A 149 15.86 0.95 -5.95
C TYR A 149 17.36 0.68 -5.77
N ASP A 150 18.17 1.73 -5.63
CA ASP A 150 19.60 1.58 -5.41
C ASP A 150 19.91 0.92 -4.06
N GLN A 151 19.10 1.22 -3.04
CA GLN A 151 19.17 0.53 -1.75
C GLN A 151 18.84 -0.95 -1.92
N ILE A 152 17.73 -1.29 -2.60
CA ILE A 152 17.33 -2.68 -2.86
C ILE A 152 18.45 -3.49 -3.52
N ARG A 153 19.15 -2.90 -4.51
CA ARG A 153 20.23 -3.56 -5.25
C ARG A 153 21.50 -3.80 -4.44
N ARG A 154 21.75 -2.99 -3.40
CA ARG A 154 23.01 -2.99 -2.64
C ARG A 154 22.86 -3.51 -1.21
N ASP A 155 21.65 -3.60 -0.67
CA ASP A 155 21.43 -3.98 0.72
C ASP A 155 21.96 -5.39 1.01
N LYS A 156 22.81 -5.49 2.05
CA LYS A 156 23.41 -6.74 2.51
C LYS A 156 22.37 -7.67 3.14
N ASN A 157 21.34 -7.11 3.76
CA ASN A 157 20.25 -7.87 4.38
C ASN A 157 19.44 -8.62 3.32
N LEU A 158 19.35 -8.07 2.11
CA LEU A 158 18.72 -8.69 0.95
C LEU A 158 19.64 -9.64 0.16
N SER A 159 20.85 -9.94 0.63
CA SER A 159 21.83 -10.74 -0.13
C SER A 159 21.30 -12.11 -0.60
N LYS A 160 20.60 -12.83 0.28
CA LYS A 160 19.99 -14.14 -0.02
C LYS A 160 18.84 -14.01 -1.01
N ALA A 161 17.97 -13.01 -0.84
CA ALA A 161 16.91 -12.71 -1.81
C ALA A 161 17.47 -12.31 -3.19
N ARG A 162 18.53 -11.49 -3.22
CA ARG A 162 19.21 -11.02 -4.45
C ARG A 162 19.83 -12.14 -5.28
N ALA A 163 20.22 -13.25 -4.64
CA ALA A 163 20.75 -14.42 -5.34
C ALA A 163 19.68 -15.17 -6.15
N SER A 164 18.39 -14.94 -5.86
CA SER A 164 17.29 -15.61 -6.54
C SER A 164 17.01 -14.99 -7.92
N PRO A 165 16.75 -15.79 -8.96
CA PRO A 165 16.34 -15.27 -10.26
C PRO A 165 15.00 -14.52 -10.21
N LYS A 166 14.13 -14.86 -9.23
CA LYS A 166 12.85 -14.17 -9.02
C LYS A 166 13.03 -12.71 -8.58
N PHE A 167 14.16 -12.37 -7.96
CA PHE A 167 14.44 -10.99 -7.53
C PHE A 167 14.58 -10.05 -8.73
N GLN A 168 15.31 -10.47 -9.78
CA GLN A 168 15.46 -9.68 -10.99
C GLN A 168 14.10 -9.45 -11.67
N ALA A 169 13.23 -10.47 -11.71
CA ALA A 169 11.89 -10.34 -12.28
C ALA A 169 11.02 -9.33 -11.54
N VAL A 170 11.15 -9.23 -10.21
CA VAL A 170 10.48 -8.18 -9.42
C VAL A 170 11.06 -6.82 -9.73
N LEU A 171 12.39 -6.65 -9.78
CA LEU A 171 13.00 -5.37 -10.13
C LEU A 171 12.59 -4.89 -11.53
N ASP A 172 12.64 -5.77 -12.53
CA ASP A 172 12.31 -5.45 -13.92
C ASP A 172 10.86 -4.99 -14.11
N LYS A 173 9.95 -5.35 -13.19
CA LYS A 173 8.54 -4.91 -13.18
C LYS A 173 8.38 -3.43 -12.83
N TYR A 174 9.30 -2.89 -12.03
CA TYR A 174 9.22 -1.52 -11.52
C TYR A 174 10.32 -0.61 -12.06
N ASP A 175 11.42 -1.16 -12.57
CA ASP A 175 12.42 -0.41 -13.31
C ASP A 175 11.85 0.09 -14.63
N GLU A 176 12.08 1.36 -14.95
CA GLU A 176 11.72 1.91 -16.25
C GLU A 176 12.48 1.19 -17.38
N PRO A 177 11.88 1.00 -18.57
CA PRO A 177 12.46 0.25 -19.68
C PRO A 177 13.80 0.82 -20.19
N VAL A 178 14.17 2.04 -19.82
CA VAL A 178 15.44 2.68 -20.19
C VAL A 178 16.65 2.04 -19.48
N VAL A 179 16.45 1.38 -18.33
CA VAL A 179 17.52 0.74 -17.53
C VAL A 179 17.43 -0.79 -17.58
N ASN A 180 16.52 -1.35 -18.38
CA ASN A 180 16.45 -2.79 -18.55
C ASN A 180 17.68 -3.26 -19.35
N TRP A 181 18.69 -3.82 -18.67
CA TRP A 181 19.92 -4.32 -19.28
C TRP A 181 19.63 -5.40 -20.36
N ASN A 182 18.51 -6.13 -20.28
CA ASN A 182 18.10 -7.06 -21.33
C ASN A 182 17.55 -6.32 -22.55
N ALA A 183 16.78 -5.24 -22.36
CA ALA A 183 16.34 -4.37 -23.47
C ALA A 183 17.54 -3.68 -24.12
N VAL A 184 18.44 -3.09 -23.32
CA VAL A 184 19.70 -2.49 -23.78
C VAL A 184 20.53 -3.51 -24.57
N LYS A 185 20.78 -4.72 -24.05
CA LYS A 185 21.48 -5.78 -24.78
C LYS A 185 20.78 -6.20 -26.07
N ALA A 186 19.45 -6.25 -26.09
CA ALA A 186 18.70 -6.57 -27.30
C ALA A 186 18.84 -5.45 -28.36
N THR A 187 18.74 -4.19 -27.98
CA THR A 187 18.98 -3.05 -28.88
C THR A 187 20.42 -2.95 -29.37
N PHE A 188 21.41 -3.09 -28.49
CA PHE A 188 22.83 -3.02 -28.86
C PHE A 188 23.29 -4.26 -29.64
N GLY A 189 22.73 -5.45 -29.36
CA GLY A 189 22.97 -6.66 -30.16
C GLY A 189 22.36 -6.58 -31.55
N ALA A 190 21.17 -6.00 -31.69
CA ALA A 190 20.56 -5.71 -32.99
C ALA A 190 21.36 -4.68 -33.79
N PHE A 191 21.85 -3.62 -33.14
CA PHE A 191 22.72 -2.62 -33.78
C PHE A 191 24.08 -3.21 -34.18
N GLY A 192 24.73 -4.00 -33.33
CA GLY A 192 26.01 -4.64 -33.65
C GLY A 192 25.96 -5.62 -34.83
N ASN A 193 24.83 -6.33 -35.01
CA ASN A 193 24.62 -7.19 -36.18
C ASN A 193 24.26 -6.41 -37.46
N MET A 194 23.83 -5.15 -37.35
CA MET A 194 23.52 -4.30 -38.50
C MET A 194 24.79 -3.73 -39.15
N PHE A 195 25.86 -3.51 -38.38
CA PHE A 195 27.15 -2.98 -38.85
C PHE A 195 28.17 -4.05 -39.26
N ASN A 196 27.85 -5.34 -39.10
CA ASN A 196 28.77 -6.44 -39.42
C ASN A 196 28.35 -7.23 -40.68
N LYS A 197 27.48 -6.65 -41.50
CA LYS A 197 26.88 -7.29 -42.68
C LYS A 197 27.26 -6.57 -43.98
N GLU A 198 28.54 -6.28 -44.16
CA GLU A 198 29.14 -5.99 -45.47
C GLU A 198 30.50 -6.70 -45.56
N LYS A 199 30.49 -7.89 -46.18
CA LYS A 199 31.61 -8.47 -46.91
C LYS A 199 31.13 -8.76 -48.32
#